data_AF-A0A9X2NI97-F1
#
_entry.id   AF-A0A9X2NI97-F1
#
_cell.length_a   1.000
_cell.length_b   1.000
_cell.length_c   1.000
_cell.angle_alpha   90.00
_cell.angle_beta   90.00
_cell.angle_gamma   90.00
#
_symmetry.space_group_name_H-M   'P 1'
#
loop_
_entity.id
_entity.type
_entity.pdbx_description
1 polymer ?
#
loop_
_entity_poly.entity_id
_entity_poly.type
_entity_poly.pdbx_seq_one_letter_code
_entity_poly.pdbx_strand_id
1 'polypeptide(L)'
;MAGESLAERFRRSQADAARMVKKNLRTVVLSGGSGALILLFGADLVVQLFSALRLSVKRSDTTGLVIMACVLCGSVLVPALATAVVQAVIWAKARRINARVARNPELAALIVPPGAGQLATLKAVAGHGRSVQRILVRLVVVLAVAAGMVWAAVVVARASSSASGWVPGLTVFFSAVVLLLVVALVRRYRHWQVAQHVRKWSEDPSLSAKLSSIGPDADGRRAELIPDLTVVFDRPRTLMRGAGPVSATRNVLNRGPLKIGYLRLFDNQARTRDFLRGAWREAGYVHLLRSAASVSPAELREARRTGGLDSMFVTSPRVFRERLAGRPATPLAPGAYRLAEVTDLPLKVRDPYGSYPVSAVLCHGSFWRMAVDLLLARVDLTVLDLSGYRPANSGTQFELQRVVDRIPMAKTVLLCDTKSDQPFVEAQIRHHWAQMAAGSPNAGAGRRRIKVWVTDNASDYRGGMKWTQGVQQHRRSVSRFVIAQVLGLTGG
;
A
#
# COMPACT_ATOMS: atom_id res chain seq x y z
N MET A 1 -25.64 3.48 -25.87
CA MET A 1 -25.97 4.29 -24.67
C MET A 1 -25.09 5.53 -24.68
N ALA A 2 -25.67 6.71 -24.87
CA ALA A 2 -24.93 7.98 -25.00
C ALA A 2 -24.07 8.25 -23.74
N GLY A 3 -22.80 8.56 -23.96
CA GLY A 3 -21.76 8.63 -22.95
C GLY A 3 -21.90 9.83 -22.03
N GLU A 4 -22.51 9.63 -20.86
CA GLU A 4 -22.51 10.62 -19.78
C GLU A 4 -21.07 11.04 -19.45
N SER A 5 -20.78 12.33 -19.56
CA SER A 5 -19.43 12.88 -19.48
C SER A 5 -18.78 12.58 -18.12
N LEU A 6 -17.45 12.41 -18.08
CA LEU A 6 -16.71 12.20 -16.82
C LEU A 6 -17.03 13.29 -15.79
N ALA A 7 -17.18 14.54 -16.26
CA ALA A 7 -17.56 15.68 -15.45
C ALA A 7 -18.95 15.54 -14.81
N GLU A 8 -19.95 15.03 -15.53
CA GLU A 8 -21.28 14.74 -14.96
C GLU A 8 -21.26 13.61 -13.94
N ARG A 9 -20.52 12.53 -14.20
CA ARG A 9 -20.39 11.43 -13.23
C ARG A 9 -19.73 11.89 -11.93
N PHE A 10 -18.73 12.77 -12.02
CA PHE A 10 -18.12 13.39 -10.83
C PHE A 10 -19.07 14.33 -10.11
N ARG A 11 -19.84 15.17 -10.82
CA ARG A 11 -20.87 16.03 -10.22
C ARG A 11 -21.94 15.21 -9.48
N ARG A 12 -22.42 14.12 -10.08
CA ARG A 12 -23.40 13.22 -9.44
C ARG A 12 -22.81 12.55 -8.19
N SER A 13 -21.58 12.03 -8.26
CA SER A 13 -20.92 11.45 -7.09
C SER A 13 -20.69 12.46 -5.95
N GLN A 14 -20.50 13.75 -6.25
CA GLN A 14 -20.40 14.80 -5.23
C GLN A 14 -21.77 15.10 -4.59
N ALA A 15 -22.82 15.18 -5.40
CA ALA A 15 -24.19 15.35 -4.90
C ALA A 15 -24.60 14.19 -3.97
N ASP A 16 -24.26 12.96 -4.33
CA ASP A 16 -24.52 11.77 -3.51
C ASP A 16 -23.75 11.79 -2.19
N ALA A 17 -22.46 12.18 -2.21
CA ALA A 17 -21.67 12.32 -1.00
C ALA A 17 -22.23 13.42 -0.08
N ALA A 18 -22.62 14.57 -0.63
CA ALA A 18 -23.22 15.67 0.12
C ALA A 18 -24.57 15.25 0.75
N ARG A 19 -25.41 14.52 0.01
CA ARG A 19 -26.66 13.94 0.52
C ARG A 19 -26.40 12.96 1.67
N MET A 20 -25.42 12.07 1.54
CA MET A 20 -25.04 11.15 2.61
C MET A 20 -24.50 11.85 3.86
N VAL A 21 -23.66 12.90 3.70
CA VAL A 21 -23.19 13.71 4.82
C VAL A 21 -24.38 14.35 5.54
N LYS A 22 -25.30 14.99 4.81
CA LYS A 22 -26.49 15.62 5.39
C LYS A 22 -27.38 14.62 6.12
N LYS A 23 -27.58 13.42 5.56
CA LYS A 23 -28.34 12.33 6.20
C LYS A 23 -27.69 11.88 7.51
N ASN A 24 -26.39 11.59 7.49
CA ASN A 24 -25.68 11.12 8.69
C ASN A 24 -25.59 12.21 9.76
N LEU A 25 -25.42 13.48 9.38
CA LEU A 25 -25.42 14.59 10.34
C LEU A 25 -26.77 14.75 11.03
N ARG A 26 -27.88 14.59 10.29
CA ARG A 26 -29.23 14.56 10.88
C ARG A 26 -29.40 13.41 11.85
N THR A 27 -28.92 12.21 11.51
CA THR A 27 -28.94 11.07 12.44
C THR A 27 -28.12 11.36 13.70
N VAL A 28 -26.93 11.95 13.57
CA VAL A 28 -26.12 12.34 14.74
C VAL A 28 -26.83 13.35 15.62
N VAL A 29 -27.44 14.39 15.04
CA VAL A 29 -28.17 15.42 15.79
C VAL A 29 -29.40 14.82 16.49
N LEU A 30 -30.17 13.97 15.80
CA LEU A 30 -31.35 13.32 16.38
C LEU A 30 -30.96 12.34 17.48
N SER A 31 -30.02 11.43 17.23
CA SER A 31 -29.58 10.44 18.21
C SER A 31 -28.85 11.08 19.40
N GLY A 32 -28.07 12.14 19.16
CA GLY A 32 -27.38 12.88 20.21
C GLY A 32 -28.35 13.70 21.06
N GLY A 33 -29.34 14.34 20.43
CA GLY A 33 -30.42 15.06 21.10
C GLY A 33 -31.26 14.13 21.97
N SER A 34 -31.66 12.96 21.45
CA SER A 34 -32.39 11.95 22.22
C SER A 34 -31.56 11.40 23.39
N GLY A 35 -30.27 11.12 23.17
CA GLY A 35 -29.38 10.67 24.24
C GLY A 35 -29.19 11.71 25.34
N ALA A 36 -29.06 12.99 24.99
CA ALA A 36 -28.95 14.09 25.95
C ALA A 36 -30.26 14.30 26.73
N LEU A 37 -31.41 14.21 26.07
CA LEU A 37 -32.72 14.26 26.73
C LEU A 37 -32.94 13.08 27.69
N ILE A 38 -32.53 11.87 27.31
CA ILE A 38 -32.60 10.68 28.17
C ILE A 38 -31.63 10.82 29.35
N LEU A 39 -30.44 11.39 29.17
CA LEU A 39 -29.51 11.65 30.26
C LEU A 39 -30.00 12.73 31.23
N LEU A 40 -30.60 13.80 30.71
CA LEU A 40 -31.05 14.94 31.52
C LEU A 40 -32.39 14.69 32.21
N PHE A 41 -33.29 13.92 31.59
CA PHE A 41 -34.68 13.76 32.07
C PHE A 41 -35.13 12.31 32.20
N GLY A 42 -34.34 11.33 31.73
CA GLY A 42 -34.81 9.96 31.51
C GLY A 42 -35.22 9.21 32.78
N ALA A 43 -34.60 9.48 33.93
CA ALA A 43 -35.02 8.83 35.17
C ALA A 43 -36.44 9.27 35.59
N ASP A 44 -36.73 10.57 35.55
CA ASP A 44 -38.04 11.09 35.94
C ASP A 44 -39.11 10.84 34.86
N LEU A 45 -38.72 10.87 33.58
CA LEU A 45 -39.63 10.62 32.46
C LEU A 45 -40.02 9.14 32.35
N VAL A 46 -39.10 8.21 32.65
CA VAL A 46 -39.42 6.78 32.78
C VAL A 46 -40.32 6.54 33.99
N VAL A 47 -40.04 7.16 35.15
CA VAL A 47 -40.92 7.04 36.32
C VAL A 47 -42.33 7.58 36.04
N GLN A 48 -42.45 8.75 35.39
CA GLN A 48 -43.74 9.31 34.98
C GLN A 48 -44.47 8.40 33.98
N LEU A 49 -43.79 7.87 32.97
CA LEU A 49 -44.39 6.98 31.97
C LEU A 49 -44.89 5.67 32.58
N PHE A 50 -44.10 5.04 33.46
CA PHE A 50 -44.52 3.82 34.15
C PHE A 50 -45.67 4.09 35.14
N SER A 51 -45.68 5.25 35.81
CA SER A 51 -46.82 5.64 36.65
C SER A 51 -48.11 5.87 35.84
N ALA A 52 -48.01 6.44 34.65
CA ALA A 52 -49.15 6.64 33.74
C ALA A 52 -49.71 5.32 33.23
N LEU A 53 -48.85 4.31 33.07
CA LEU A 53 -49.23 2.94 32.71
C LEU A 53 -49.66 2.09 33.92
N ARG A 54 -49.75 2.66 35.12
CA ARG A 54 -50.04 1.98 36.40
C ARG A 54 -49.12 0.80 36.71
N LEU A 55 -47.90 0.81 36.19
CA LEU A 55 -46.89 -0.21 36.46
C LEU A 55 -46.00 0.27 37.61
N SER A 56 -45.98 -0.48 38.71
CA SER A 56 -45.13 -0.20 39.86
C SER A 56 -43.70 -0.65 39.56
N VAL A 57 -42.82 0.30 39.21
CA VAL A 57 -41.39 0.05 39.04
C VAL A 57 -40.63 0.78 40.14
N LYS A 58 -39.82 0.04 40.91
CA LYS A 58 -38.97 0.64 41.93
C LYS A 58 -37.92 1.52 41.26
N ARG A 59 -37.64 2.69 41.85
CA ARG A 59 -36.64 3.66 41.34
C ARG A 59 -35.23 3.05 41.22
N SER A 60 -34.94 1.95 41.91
CA SER A 60 -33.71 1.17 41.73
C SER A 60 -33.61 0.53 40.34
N ASP A 61 -34.73 0.10 39.77
CA ASP A 61 -34.78 -0.64 38.49
C ASP A 61 -34.72 0.30 37.27
N THR A 62 -35.11 1.57 37.45
CA THR A 62 -35.06 2.57 36.37
C THR A 62 -33.63 2.97 35.99
N THR A 63 -32.68 2.85 36.91
CA THR A 63 -31.26 3.10 36.64
C THR A 63 -30.71 2.13 35.59
N GLY A 64 -31.11 0.85 35.63
CA GLY A 64 -30.73 -0.15 34.64
C GLY A 64 -31.28 0.17 33.24
N LEU A 65 -32.52 0.64 33.16
CA LEU A 65 -33.16 1.06 31.90
C LEU A 65 -32.48 2.29 31.28
N VAL A 66 -32.12 3.28 32.10
CA VAL A 66 -31.40 4.49 31.63
C VAL A 66 -30.00 4.14 31.13
N ILE A 67 -29.27 3.26 31.83
CA ILE A 67 -27.95 2.79 31.38
C ILE A 67 -28.08 2.02 30.06
N MET A 68 -29.06 1.11 29.95
CA MET A 68 -29.31 0.37 28.72
C MET A 68 -29.63 1.30 27.54
N ALA A 69 -30.46 2.32 27.76
CA ALA A 69 -30.79 3.34 26.77
C ALA A 69 -29.55 4.16 26.36
N CYS A 70 -28.70 4.55 27.31
CA CYS A 70 -27.45 5.27 27.02
C CYS A 70 -26.46 4.41 26.23
N VAL A 71 -26.33 3.13 26.56
CA VAL A 71 -25.49 2.17 25.82
C VAL A 71 -26.02 1.97 24.39
N LEU A 72 -27.33 1.80 24.23
CA LEU A 72 -27.98 1.72 22.91
C LEU A 72 -27.76 3.00 22.09
N CYS A 73 -28.00 4.18 22.65
CA CYS A 73 -27.76 5.46 21.98
C CYS A 73 -26.29 5.66 21.61
N GLY A 74 -25.36 5.36 22.51
CA GLY A 74 -23.92 5.44 22.26
C GLY A 74 -23.46 4.50 21.15
N SER A 75 -23.98 3.28 21.11
CA SER A 75 -23.66 2.28 20.09
C SER A 75 -24.10 2.70 18.67
N VAL A 76 -25.12 3.56 18.55
CA VAL A 76 -25.62 4.09 17.27
C VAL A 76 -24.94 5.42 16.90
N LEU A 77 -24.77 6.31 17.88
CA LEU A 77 -24.26 7.67 17.66
C LEU A 77 -22.81 7.68 17.19
N VAL A 78 -21.95 6.87 17.82
CA VAL A 78 -20.51 6.90 17.54
C VAL A 78 -20.19 6.40 16.12
N PRO A 79 -20.75 5.28 15.62
CA PRO A 79 -20.57 4.87 14.23
C PRO A 79 -21.12 5.89 13.23
N ALA A 80 -22.26 6.53 13.53
CA ALA A 80 -22.86 7.54 12.66
C ALA A 80 -21.97 8.79 12.53
N LEU A 81 -21.46 9.30 13.65
CA LEU A 81 -20.55 10.45 13.67
C LEU A 81 -19.24 10.14 12.94
N ALA A 82 -18.68 8.96 13.20
CA ALA A 82 -17.43 8.57 12.58
C ALA A 82 -17.61 8.37 11.06
N THR A 83 -18.76 7.85 10.61
CA THR A 83 -19.10 7.78 9.19
C THR A 83 -19.29 9.17 8.57
N ALA A 84 -19.94 10.11 9.27
CA ALA A 84 -20.11 11.49 8.80
C ALA A 84 -18.76 12.20 8.58
N VAL A 85 -17.83 12.08 9.53
CA VAL A 85 -16.47 12.65 9.43
C VAL A 85 -15.70 12.05 8.25
N VAL A 86 -15.83 10.74 8.00
CA VAL A 86 -15.25 10.08 6.82
C VAL A 86 -15.78 10.69 5.54
N GLN A 87 -17.09 10.80 5.41
CA GLN A 87 -17.72 11.33 4.20
C GLN A 87 -17.36 12.80 3.97
N ALA A 88 -17.28 13.62 5.03
CA ALA A 88 -16.88 15.03 4.94
C ALA A 88 -15.44 15.20 4.41
N VAL A 89 -14.49 14.39 4.88
CA VAL A 89 -13.10 14.40 4.39
C VAL A 89 -13.01 13.93 2.93
N ILE A 90 -13.77 12.89 2.57
CA ILE A 90 -13.86 12.42 1.18
C ILE A 90 -14.37 13.54 0.27
N TRP A 91 -15.45 14.21 0.68
CA TRP A 91 -16.04 15.32 -0.05
C TRP A 91 -15.06 16.50 -0.22
N ALA A 92 -14.40 16.94 0.85
CA ALA A 92 -13.41 18.01 0.79
C ALA A 92 -12.24 17.68 -0.15
N LYS A 93 -11.76 16.43 -0.13
CA LYS A 93 -10.69 15.97 -1.02
C LYS A 93 -11.14 15.89 -2.48
N ALA A 94 -12.34 15.39 -2.74
CA ALA A 94 -12.93 15.38 -4.09
C ALA A 94 -13.08 16.81 -4.64
N ARG A 95 -13.50 17.76 -3.81
CA ARG A 95 -13.60 19.18 -4.17
C ARG A 95 -12.25 19.77 -4.60
N ARG A 96 -11.16 19.46 -3.86
CA ARG A 96 -9.80 19.89 -4.24
C ARG A 96 -9.29 19.27 -5.54
N ILE A 97 -9.59 17.99 -5.79
CA ILE A 97 -9.21 17.31 -7.04
C ILE A 97 -9.95 17.93 -8.22
N ASN A 98 -11.27 18.15 -8.11
CA ASN A 98 -12.04 18.83 -9.16
C ASN A 98 -11.49 20.23 -9.43
N ALA A 99 -11.12 20.99 -8.39
CA ALA A 99 -10.49 22.29 -8.57
C ALA A 99 -9.10 22.21 -9.24
N ARG A 100 -8.40 21.06 -9.20
CA ARG A 100 -7.13 20.86 -9.94
C ARG A 100 -7.37 20.42 -11.38
N VAL A 101 -8.31 19.52 -11.62
CA VAL A 101 -8.71 19.07 -12.96
C VAL A 101 -9.29 20.24 -13.77
N ALA A 102 -10.14 21.06 -13.15
CA ALA A 102 -10.69 22.27 -13.78
C ALA A 102 -9.61 23.31 -14.12
N ARG A 103 -8.47 23.31 -13.41
CA ARG A 103 -7.33 24.20 -13.68
C ARG A 103 -6.39 23.67 -14.76
N ASN A 104 -6.47 22.40 -15.13
CA ASN A 104 -5.56 21.80 -16.12
C ASN A 104 -6.26 20.69 -16.92
N PRO A 105 -6.97 21.03 -18.01
CA PRO A 105 -7.82 20.10 -18.76
C PRO A 105 -7.03 19.04 -19.53
N GLU A 106 -5.75 19.26 -19.88
CA GLU A 106 -4.90 18.26 -20.54
C GLU A 106 -4.63 17.04 -19.64
N LEU A 107 -4.60 17.25 -18.32
CA LEU A 107 -4.54 16.20 -17.31
C LEU A 107 -5.80 15.31 -17.30
N ALA A 108 -6.93 15.79 -17.83
CA ALA A 108 -8.15 15.01 -17.98
C ALA A 108 -8.14 14.11 -19.23
N ALA A 109 -7.41 14.51 -20.29
CA ALA A 109 -7.27 13.73 -21.52
C ALA A 109 -6.41 12.46 -21.33
N LEU A 110 -5.45 12.50 -20.39
CA LEU A 110 -4.66 11.33 -19.97
C LEU A 110 -5.45 10.35 -19.09
N ILE A 111 -6.63 10.74 -18.60
CA ILE A 111 -7.55 9.88 -17.85
C ILE A 111 -8.48 9.23 -18.87
N VAL A 112 -8.02 8.13 -19.49
CA VAL A 112 -8.89 7.19 -20.22
C VAL A 112 -10.14 6.95 -19.35
N PRO A 113 -11.36 7.08 -19.90
CA PRO A 113 -12.57 6.99 -19.09
C PRO A 113 -12.58 5.65 -18.37
N PRO A 114 -12.52 5.64 -17.03
CA PRO A 114 -12.33 4.39 -16.33
C PRO A 114 -13.54 3.50 -16.54
N GLY A 115 -13.33 2.25 -16.95
CA GLY A 115 -14.40 1.25 -17.00
C GLY A 115 -15.11 1.15 -15.64
N ALA A 116 -16.35 0.66 -15.60
CA ALA A 116 -17.16 0.63 -14.37
C ALA A 116 -16.42 -0.04 -13.17
N GLY A 117 -15.56 -1.04 -13.42
CA GLY A 117 -14.68 -1.65 -12.42
C GLY A 117 -13.52 -0.77 -11.93
N GLN A 118 -13.00 0.12 -12.78
CA GLN A 118 -11.95 1.10 -12.41
C GLN A 118 -12.51 2.22 -11.55
N LEU A 119 -13.79 2.58 -11.67
CA LEU A 119 -14.44 3.54 -10.78
C LEU A 119 -14.58 3.00 -9.34
N ALA A 120 -14.90 1.70 -9.20
CA ALA A 120 -14.91 1.00 -7.92
C ALA A 120 -13.49 0.91 -7.31
N THR A 121 -12.48 0.75 -8.17
CA THR A 121 -11.07 0.64 -7.78
C THR A 121 -10.43 1.99 -7.46
N LEU A 122 -10.77 3.07 -8.18
CA LEU A 122 -10.40 4.45 -7.86
C LEU A 122 -11.08 4.94 -6.57
N LYS A 123 -12.32 4.52 -6.31
CA LYS A 123 -12.97 4.64 -4.98
C LYS A 123 -12.16 3.89 -3.90
N ALA A 124 -11.46 2.81 -4.24
CA ALA A 124 -10.54 2.09 -3.35
C ALA A 124 -9.12 2.70 -3.26
N VAL A 125 -8.64 3.53 -4.21
CA VAL A 125 -7.34 4.25 -4.18
C VAL A 125 -7.33 5.45 -3.25
N ALA A 126 -8.39 6.26 -3.32
CA ALA A 126 -8.67 7.26 -2.28
C ALA A 126 -8.77 6.59 -0.89
N GLY A 127 -8.88 5.26 -0.87
CA GLY A 127 -8.76 4.34 0.23
C GLY A 127 -7.52 4.43 1.10
N HIS A 128 -6.34 4.97 0.73
CA HIS A 128 -5.23 4.97 1.72
C HIS A 128 -5.45 6.00 2.83
N GLY A 129 -5.82 7.23 2.46
CA GLY A 129 -6.32 8.25 3.40
C GLY A 129 -7.61 7.81 4.08
N ARG A 130 -8.58 7.25 3.33
CA ARG A 130 -9.81 6.68 3.92
C ARG A 130 -9.58 5.39 4.71
N SER A 131 -8.43 4.72 4.62
CA SER A 131 -8.12 3.48 5.35
C SER A 131 -7.47 3.84 6.67
N VAL A 132 -6.54 4.79 6.67
CA VAL A 132 -6.08 5.46 7.89
C VAL A 132 -7.28 6.09 8.62
N GLN A 133 -8.15 6.78 7.89
CA GLN A 133 -9.35 7.40 8.45
C GLN A 133 -10.40 6.37 8.91
N ARG A 134 -10.68 5.31 8.14
CA ARG A 134 -11.56 4.20 8.59
C ARG A 134 -10.98 3.48 9.80
N ILE A 135 -9.66 3.37 9.90
CA ILE A 135 -8.99 2.76 11.05
C ILE A 135 -9.09 3.69 12.25
N LEU A 136 -8.82 4.99 12.11
CA LEU A 136 -9.06 5.99 13.16
C LEU A 136 -10.51 5.99 13.64
N VAL A 137 -11.47 5.94 12.71
CA VAL A 137 -12.91 5.88 12.99
C VAL A 137 -13.30 4.59 13.72
N ARG A 138 -12.87 3.43 13.23
CA ARG A 138 -13.11 2.15 13.92
C ARG A 138 -12.48 2.16 15.30
N LEU A 139 -11.32 2.79 15.45
CA LEU A 139 -10.61 2.88 16.72
C LEU A 139 -11.33 3.84 17.68
N VAL A 140 -11.79 5.01 17.24
CA VAL A 140 -12.65 5.91 18.03
C VAL A 140 -13.95 5.21 18.45
N VAL A 141 -14.58 4.46 17.55
CA VAL A 141 -15.77 3.66 17.88
C VAL A 141 -15.45 2.62 18.95
N VAL A 142 -14.38 1.85 18.78
CA VAL A 142 -13.98 0.83 19.77
C VAL A 142 -13.62 1.47 21.12
N LEU A 143 -12.91 2.60 21.13
CA LEU A 143 -12.58 3.34 22.34
C LEU A 143 -13.83 3.88 23.04
N ALA A 144 -14.78 4.44 22.30
CA ALA A 144 -16.01 4.96 22.87
C ALA A 144 -16.92 3.84 23.41
N VAL A 145 -17.00 2.71 22.72
CA VAL A 145 -17.74 1.53 23.19
C VAL A 145 -17.08 0.93 24.43
N ALA A 146 -15.74 0.81 24.45
CA ALA A 146 -15.02 0.36 25.64
C ALA A 146 -15.20 1.31 26.82
N ALA A 147 -15.11 2.62 26.60
CA ALA A 147 -15.35 3.63 27.63
C ALA A 147 -16.80 3.57 28.16
N GLY A 148 -17.78 3.38 27.26
CA GLY A 148 -19.18 3.20 27.64
C GLY A 148 -19.42 1.92 28.46
N MET A 149 -18.77 0.81 28.10
CA MET A 149 -18.85 -0.44 28.87
C MET A 149 -18.21 -0.32 30.25
N VAL A 150 -17.04 0.32 30.36
CA VAL A 150 -16.38 0.59 31.66
C VAL A 150 -17.26 1.49 32.53
N TRP A 151 -17.82 2.55 31.96
CA TRP A 151 -18.71 3.45 32.69
C TRP A 151 -19.97 2.72 33.17
N ALA A 152 -20.62 1.93 32.30
CA ALA A 152 -21.78 1.12 32.68
C ALA A 152 -21.44 0.12 33.80
N ALA A 153 -20.30 -0.55 33.72
CA ALA A 153 -19.83 -1.48 34.75
C ALA A 153 -19.60 -0.77 36.11
N VAL A 154 -19.01 0.44 36.10
CA VAL A 154 -18.81 1.26 37.31
C VAL A 154 -20.15 1.70 37.92
N VAL A 155 -21.12 2.11 37.10
CA VAL A 155 -22.45 2.51 37.59
C VAL A 155 -23.19 1.31 38.17
N VAL A 156 -23.16 0.14 37.51
CA VAL A 156 -23.76 -1.10 38.05
C VAL A 156 -23.08 -1.54 39.34
N ALA A 157 -21.75 -1.46 39.41
CA ALA A 157 -20.99 -1.80 40.62
C ALA A 157 -21.29 -0.86 41.80
N ARG A 158 -21.59 0.42 41.52
CA ARG A 158 -22.05 1.36 42.56
C ARG A 158 -23.48 1.09 43.03
N ALA A 159 -24.34 0.57 42.14
CA ALA A 159 -25.74 0.28 42.45
C ALA A 159 -25.94 -1.10 43.11
N SER A 160 -25.03 -2.05 42.88
CA SER A 160 -25.09 -3.42 43.39
C SER A 160 -24.05 -3.66 44.48
N SER A 161 -24.51 -3.87 45.71
CA SER A 161 -23.65 -4.28 46.83
C SER A 161 -23.06 -5.69 46.69
N SER A 162 -23.48 -6.49 45.69
CA SER A 162 -23.08 -7.89 45.50
C SER A 162 -22.19 -8.15 44.27
N ALA A 163 -21.93 -7.16 43.41
CA ALA A 163 -21.22 -7.34 42.13
C ALA A 163 -19.67 -7.27 42.24
N SER A 164 -19.07 -7.82 43.29
CA SER A 164 -17.67 -7.53 43.64
C SER A 164 -16.59 -8.33 42.86
N GLY A 165 -16.93 -9.43 42.18
CA GLY A 165 -15.91 -10.37 41.66
C GLY A 165 -15.33 -10.07 40.26
N TRP A 166 -16.16 -9.71 39.28
CA TRP A 166 -15.76 -9.73 37.86
C TRP A 166 -15.50 -8.35 37.25
N VAL A 167 -15.95 -7.27 37.90
CA VAL A 167 -15.79 -5.88 37.45
C VAL A 167 -14.32 -5.46 37.31
N PRO A 168 -13.41 -5.80 38.27
CA PRO A 168 -12.00 -5.48 38.13
C PRO A 168 -11.37 -6.16 36.91
N GLY A 169 -11.72 -7.43 36.65
CA GLY A 169 -11.18 -8.21 35.54
C GLY A 169 -11.53 -7.63 34.17
N LEU A 170 -12.80 -7.25 33.95
CA LEU A 170 -13.20 -6.60 32.70
C LEU A 170 -12.56 -5.22 32.52
N THR A 171 -12.46 -4.44 33.60
CA THR A 171 -11.85 -3.11 33.56
C THR A 171 -10.38 -3.20 33.13
N VAL A 172 -9.63 -4.16 33.70
CA VAL A 172 -8.24 -4.43 33.33
C VAL A 172 -8.14 -4.89 31.87
N PHE A 173 -9.00 -5.82 31.44
CA PHE A 173 -9.00 -6.32 30.06
C PHE A 173 -9.25 -5.22 29.03
N PHE A 174 -10.31 -4.41 29.20
CA PHE A 174 -10.61 -3.33 28.26
C PHE A 174 -9.53 -2.25 28.27
N SER A 175 -8.97 -1.91 29.43
CA SER A 175 -7.85 -0.98 29.54
C SER A 175 -6.62 -1.49 28.76
N ALA A 176 -6.32 -2.78 28.84
CA ALA A 176 -5.24 -3.40 28.07
C ALA A 176 -5.50 -3.35 26.56
N VAL A 177 -6.73 -3.65 26.10
CA VAL A 177 -7.11 -3.56 24.68
C VAL A 177 -6.99 -2.12 24.16
N VAL A 178 -7.50 -1.15 24.91
CA VAL A 178 -7.39 0.28 24.61
C VAL A 178 -5.93 0.69 24.50
N LEU A 179 -5.09 0.32 25.47
CA LEU A 179 -3.66 0.61 25.46
C LEU A 179 -2.95 0.02 24.23
N LEU A 180 -3.23 -1.23 23.87
CA LEU A 180 -2.67 -1.88 22.69
C LEU A 180 -3.07 -1.15 21.39
N LEU A 181 -4.33 -0.70 21.28
CA LEU A 181 -4.81 0.08 20.14
C LEU A 181 -4.14 1.44 20.05
N VAL A 182 -3.99 2.14 21.18
CA VAL A 182 -3.29 3.42 21.25
C VAL A 182 -1.82 3.25 20.85
N VAL A 183 -1.13 2.24 21.37
CA VAL A 183 0.27 1.93 21.01
C VAL A 183 0.39 1.65 19.50
N ALA A 184 -0.51 0.85 18.93
CA ALA A 184 -0.52 0.57 17.49
C ALA A 184 -0.77 1.85 16.66
N LEU A 185 -1.67 2.71 17.10
CA LEU A 185 -1.97 3.99 16.46
C LEU A 185 -0.76 4.94 16.51
N VAL A 186 -0.16 5.11 17.68
CA VAL A 186 1.04 5.96 17.87
C VAL A 186 2.18 5.47 16.99
N ARG A 187 2.42 4.16 16.93
CA ARG A 187 3.46 3.58 16.05
C ARG A 187 3.21 3.90 14.59
N ARG A 188 1.95 3.75 14.13
CA ARG A 188 1.58 4.05 12.74
C ARG A 188 1.66 5.54 12.43
N TYR A 189 1.23 6.39 13.35
CA TYR A 189 1.30 7.84 13.21
C TYR A 189 2.74 8.33 13.15
N ARG A 190 3.61 7.84 14.05
CA ARG A 190 5.05 8.12 14.01
C ARG A 190 5.67 7.72 12.68
N HIS A 191 5.35 6.53 12.17
CA HIS A 191 5.87 6.09 10.88
C HIS A 191 5.38 6.98 9.72
N TRP A 192 4.11 7.37 9.74
CA TRP A 192 3.57 8.32 8.77
C TRP A 192 4.26 9.69 8.85
N GLN A 193 4.48 10.23 10.05
CA GLN A 193 5.20 11.48 10.24
C GLN A 193 6.64 11.39 9.71
N VAL A 194 7.36 10.30 9.99
CA VAL A 194 8.71 10.06 9.44
C VAL A 194 8.67 10.09 7.92
N ALA A 195 7.75 9.34 7.30
CA ALA A 195 7.60 9.33 5.85
C ALA A 195 7.28 10.72 5.27
N GLN A 196 6.44 11.53 5.94
CA GLN A 196 6.15 12.91 5.51
C GLN A 196 7.36 13.84 5.63
N HIS A 197 8.13 13.75 6.72
CA HIS A 197 9.33 14.56 6.89
C HIS A 197 10.40 14.23 5.85
N VAL A 198 10.70 12.93 5.70
CA VAL A 198 11.65 12.42 4.71
C VAL A 198 11.19 12.79 3.29
N ARG A 199 9.88 12.73 3.02
CA ARG A 199 9.30 13.17 1.75
C ARG A 199 9.51 14.67 1.51
N LYS A 200 9.19 15.51 2.49
CA LYS A 200 9.36 16.97 2.40
C LYS A 200 10.81 17.33 2.08
N TRP A 201 11.77 16.65 2.70
CA TRP A 201 13.19 16.83 2.39
C TRP A 201 13.57 16.29 1.02
N SER A 202 13.02 15.15 0.61
CA SER A 202 13.27 14.60 -0.73
C SER A 202 12.70 15.47 -1.88
N GLU A 203 11.80 16.40 -1.55
CA GLU A 203 11.17 17.35 -2.47
C GLU A 203 11.76 18.76 -2.31
N ASP A 204 12.83 18.95 -1.52
CA ASP A 204 13.43 20.27 -1.28
C ASP A 204 13.99 20.89 -2.58
N PRO A 205 13.52 22.08 -3.00
CA PRO A 205 13.98 22.75 -4.21
C PRO A 205 15.48 23.05 -4.22
N SER A 206 16.08 23.34 -3.06
CA SER A 206 17.51 23.67 -2.96
C SER A 206 18.41 22.48 -3.34
N LEU A 207 17.99 21.27 -2.99
CA LEU A 207 18.60 20.01 -3.40
C LEU A 207 18.28 19.68 -4.86
N SER A 208 17.05 19.96 -5.32
CA SER A 208 16.65 19.73 -6.70
C SER A 208 17.38 20.62 -7.70
N ALA A 209 17.66 21.88 -7.36
CA ALA A 209 18.39 22.83 -8.21
C ALA A 209 19.85 22.41 -8.46
N LYS A 210 20.47 21.72 -7.48
CA LYS A 210 21.80 21.12 -7.65
C LYS A 210 21.81 19.90 -8.59
N LEU A 211 20.63 19.37 -8.92
CA LEU A 211 20.44 18.10 -9.63
C LEU A 211 19.91 18.25 -11.07
N SER A 212 19.32 19.41 -11.40
CA SER A 212 18.54 19.60 -12.63
C SER A 212 19.35 19.65 -13.93
N SER A 213 20.68 19.77 -13.88
CA SER A 213 21.52 19.77 -15.08
C SER A 213 21.87 18.37 -15.61
N ILE A 214 21.54 17.31 -14.85
CA ILE A 214 21.93 15.93 -15.17
C ILE A 214 20.68 15.07 -15.39
N GLY A 215 19.78 15.50 -16.27
CA GLY A 215 18.69 14.66 -16.77
C GLY A 215 19.15 13.88 -18.01
N PRO A 216 18.75 12.62 -18.22
CA PRO A 216 18.98 11.98 -19.49
C PRO A 216 18.02 12.60 -20.49
N ASP A 217 18.56 13.30 -21.49
CA ASP A 217 17.81 13.62 -22.71
C ASP A 217 17.32 12.28 -23.26
N ALA A 218 16.04 12.01 -23.08
CA ALA A 218 15.38 11.20 -24.07
C ALA A 218 15.46 12.08 -25.30
N ASP A 219 16.31 11.72 -26.27
CA ASP A 219 16.08 12.14 -27.64
C ASP A 219 14.59 11.96 -27.85
N GLY A 220 13.81 13.06 -27.88
CA GLY A 220 12.35 13.01 -27.87
C GLY A 220 11.78 12.35 -29.14
N ARG A 221 12.66 11.80 -29.97
CA ARG A 221 12.40 11.06 -31.19
C ARG A 221 11.87 9.68 -30.83
N ARG A 222 10.68 9.39 -31.32
CA ARG A 222 10.07 8.05 -31.28
C ARG A 222 10.72 7.15 -32.32
N ALA A 223 10.65 5.84 -32.10
CA ALA A 223 11.04 4.87 -33.10
C ALA A 223 10.19 5.00 -34.36
N GLU A 224 10.85 5.05 -35.52
CA GLU A 224 10.20 5.09 -36.83
C GLU A 224 9.43 3.80 -37.11
N LEU A 225 9.96 2.67 -36.65
CA LEU A 225 9.36 1.35 -36.81
C LEU A 225 9.05 0.72 -35.46
N ILE A 226 7.76 0.71 -35.12
CA ILE A 226 7.23 0.10 -33.90
C ILE A 226 6.63 -1.26 -34.27
N PRO A 227 7.22 -2.38 -33.80
CA PRO A 227 6.72 -3.71 -34.13
C PRO A 227 5.37 -4.00 -33.49
N ASP A 228 4.58 -4.86 -34.12
CA ASP A 228 3.31 -5.35 -33.57
C ASP A 228 3.54 -6.05 -32.22
N LEU A 229 2.71 -5.71 -31.22
CA LEU A 229 2.83 -6.27 -29.88
C LEU A 229 1.66 -7.20 -29.54
N THR A 230 1.99 -8.41 -29.08
CA THR A 230 1.05 -9.29 -28.36
C THR A 230 1.39 -9.32 -26.88
N VAL A 231 0.45 -8.91 -26.03
CA VAL A 231 0.57 -9.03 -24.56
C VAL A 231 -0.13 -10.31 -24.12
N VAL A 232 0.56 -11.17 -23.38
CA VAL A 232 0.02 -12.44 -22.88
C VAL A 232 0.09 -12.46 -21.37
N PHE A 233 -1.06 -12.56 -20.71
CA PHE A 233 -1.13 -12.83 -19.27
C PHE A 233 -1.03 -14.33 -19.04
N ASP A 234 -0.07 -14.74 -18.23
CA ASP A 234 0.17 -16.16 -17.97
C ASP A 234 0.32 -16.41 -16.46
N ARG A 235 -0.04 -17.62 -16.04
CA ARG A 235 0.18 -18.07 -14.68
C ARG A 235 1.36 -19.04 -14.68
N PRO A 236 2.34 -18.85 -13.79
CA PRO A 236 3.50 -19.74 -13.70
C PRO A 236 3.03 -21.16 -13.38
N ARG A 237 3.31 -22.11 -14.29
CA ARG A 237 2.89 -23.50 -14.16
C ARG A 237 3.98 -24.31 -13.44
N THR A 238 3.67 -24.76 -12.22
CA THR A 238 4.32 -25.88 -11.52
C THR A 238 5.77 -25.68 -11.02
N LEU A 239 6.17 -26.56 -10.10
CA LEU A 239 7.43 -26.59 -9.35
C LEU A 239 8.64 -27.02 -10.17
N MET A 240 9.63 -26.13 -10.30
CA MET A 240 10.99 -26.58 -10.61
C MET A 240 11.52 -27.46 -9.47
N ARG A 241 11.85 -28.72 -9.79
CA ARG A 241 12.65 -29.62 -8.96
C ARG A 241 14.13 -29.44 -9.35
N GLY A 242 15.05 -29.62 -8.40
CA GLY A 242 16.50 -29.57 -8.66
C GLY A 242 17.19 -28.23 -8.35
N ALA A 243 16.91 -27.64 -7.19
CA ALA A 243 17.62 -26.45 -6.71
C ALA A 243 18.96 -26.82 -6.05
N GLY A 244 20.07 -26.25 -6.54
CA GLY A 244 21.40 -26.39 -5.93
C GLY A 244 21.69 -25.30 -4.90
N PRO A 245 22.72 -25.48 -4.02
CA PRO A 245 23.16 -24.42 -3.13
C PRO A 245 23.74 -23.23 -3.91
N VAL A 246 23.48 -22.03 -3.41
CA VAL A 246 23.99 -20.76 -3.93
C VAL A 246 25.46 -20.61 -3.54
N SER A 247 26.29 -20.22 -4.49
CA SER A 247 27.70 -19.89 -4.33
C SER A 247 28.05 -18.55 -4.98
N ALA A 248 29.29 -18.08 -4.80
CA ALA A 248 29.75 -16.83 -5.40
C ALA A 248 29.68 -16.85 -6.95
N THR A 249 29.80 -18.02 -7.56
CA THR A 249 29.85 -18.19 -9.02
C THR A 249 28.61 -18.84 -9.60
N ARG A 250 27.75 -19.44 -8.78
CA ARG A 250 26.57 -20.19 -9.24
C ARG A 250 25.35 -19.92 -8.38
N ASN A 251 24.23 -19.69 -9.03
CA ASN A 251 22.92 -19.51 -8.44
C ASN A 251 22.18 -20.86 -8.30
N VAL A 252 20.95 -20.82 -7.77
CA VAL A 252 20.13 -22.03 -7.52
C VAL A 252 19.78 -22.84 -8.78
N LEU A 253 19.95 -22.26 -9.96
CA LEU A 253 19.73 -22.87 -11.28
C LEU A 253 21.06 -23.27 -11.95
N ASN A 254 22.17 -23.33 -11.21
CA ASN A 254 23.51 -23.65 -11.69
C ASN A 254 24.01 -22.70 -12.81
N ARG A 255 23.57 -21.43 -12.79
CA ARG A 255 24.03 -20.35 -13.68
C ARG A 255 24.76 -19.27 -12.89
N GLY A 256 25.49 -18.38 -13.56
CA GLY A 256 26.09 -17.22 -12.89
C GLY A 256 25.04 -16.37 -12.15
N PRO A 257 25.41 -15.70 -11.05
CA PRO A 257 24.50 -14.79 -10.35
C PRO A 257 24.02 -13.67 -11.26
N LEU A 258 22.71 -13.46 -11.32
CA LEU A 258 22.14 -12.33 -12.05
C LEU A 258 22.23 -11.03 -11.24
N LYS A 259 22.34 -9.90 -11.91
CA LYS A 259 22.01 -8.59 -11.34
C LYS A 259 20.56 -8.29 -11.68
N ILE A 260 19.69 -8.32 -10.68
CA ILE A 260 18.24 -8.21 -10.85
C ILE A 260 17.80 -6.82 -10.40
N GLY A 261 17.27 -6.01 -11.30
CA GLY A 261 16.63 -4.74 -10.97
C GLY A 261 15.16 -4.94 -10.65
N TYR A 262 14.74 -4.72 -9.41
CA TYR A 262 13.32 -4.74 -9.04
C TYR A 262 12.75 -3.32 -9.05
N LEU A 263 11.85 -3.07 -10.00
CA LEU A 263 11.15 -1.80 -10.19
C LEU A 263 9.70 -1.94 -9.73
N ARG A 264 9.36 -1.10 -8.76
CA ARG A 264 8.03 -0.95 -8.21
C ARG A 264 8.00 0.32 -7.38
N LEU A 265 8.07 1.47 -8.03
CA LEU A 265 8.38 2.71 -7.34
C LEU A 265 7.42 2.99 -6.17
N PHE A 266 8.02 2.98 -4.98
CA PHE A 266 7.69 3.71 -3.76
C PHE A 266 6.46 3.37 -2.91
N ASP A 267 5.39 2.81 -3.47
CA ASP A 267 4.10 2.77 -2.75
C ASP A 267 3.61 1.38 -2.30
N ASN A 268 4.25 0.28 -2.71
CA ASN A 268 3.80 -1.06 -2.35
C ASN A 268 4.85 -1.91 -1.63
N GLN A 269 5.20 -1.48 -0.41
CA GLN A 269 6.08 -2.20 0.51
C GLN A 269 5.63 -3.65 0.75
N ALA A 270 4.31 -3.91 0.78
CA ALA A 270 3.80 -5.26 0.96
C ALA A 270 4.26 -6.21 -0.14
N ARG A 271 4.28 -5.73 -1.38
CA ARG A 271 4.70 -6.54 -2.51
C ARG A 271 6.21 -6.60 -2.69
N THR A 272 6.94 -5.55 -2.33
CA THR A 272 8.41 -5.65 -2.19
C THR A 272 8.78 -6.75 -1.19
N ARG A 273 8.10 -6.82 -0.03
CA ARG A 273 8.29 -7.91 0.94
C ARG A 273 7.94 -9.28 0.37
N ASP A 274 6.86 -9.37 -0.40
CA ASP A 274 6.47 -10.63 -1.05
C ASP A 274 7.50 -11.08 -2.09
N PHE A 275 8.00 -10.15 -2.90
CA PHE A 275 9.05 -10.38 -3.88
C PHE A 275 10.32 -10.89 -3.19
N LEU A 276 10.78 -10.22 -2.13
CA LEU A 276 11.99 -10.61 -1.40
C LEU A 276 11.89 -11.94 -0.63
N ARG A 277 10.67 -12.41 -0.35
CA ARG A 277 10.41 -13.76 0.19
C ARG A 277 10.40 -14.85 -0.88
N GLY A 278 10.32 -14.47 -2.16
CA GLY A 278 10.45 -15.38 -3.30
C GLY A 278 11.89 -15.84 -3.52
N ALA A 279 12.11 -16.59 -4.59
CA ALA A 279 13.43 -17.15 -4.91
C ALA A 279 14.34 -16.20 -5.71
N TRP A 280 13.97 -14.93 -5.86
CA TRP A 280 14.73 -13.95 -6.65
C TRP A 280 16.16 -13.77 -6.13
N ARG A 281 16.32 -13.76 -4.80
CA ARG A 281 17.64 -13.68 -4.14
C ARG A 281 18.46 -14.96 -4.28
N GLU A 282 17.87 -16.06 -4.71
CA GLU A 282 18.61 -17.30 -4.97
C GLU A 282 19.15 -17.35 -6.41
N ALA A 283 18.58 -16.52 -7.29
CA ALA A 283 19.01 -16.38 -8.68
C ALA A 283 20.09 -15.31 -8.88
N GLY A 284 20.14 -14.31 -8.00
CA GLY A 284 21.09 -13.22 -8.12
C GLY A 284 20.91 -12.07 -7.12
N TYR A 285 21.75 -11.04 -7.26
CA TYR A 285 21.71 -9.82 -6.47
C TYR A 285 20.47 -9.00 -6.82
N VAL A 286 19.67 -8.65 -5.82
CA VAL A 286 18.47 -7.85 -6.03
C VAL A 286 18.78 -6.39 -5.73
N HIS A 287 18.68 -5.53 -6.74
CA HIS A 287 18.81 -4.08 -6.61
C HIS A 287 17.43 -3.43 -6.68
N LEU A 288 17.12 -2.54 -5.74
CA LEU A 288 15.85 -1.82 -5.72
C LEU A 288 16.02 -0.37 -5.25
N LEU A 289 15.16 0.51 -5.76
CA LEU A 289 15.10 1.90 -5.33
C LEU A 289 14.07 2.05 -4.21
N ARG A 290 14.50 2.65 -3.10
CA ARG A 290 13.69 2.87 -1.90
C ARG A 290 13.05 4.26 -1.93
N SER A 291 11.83 4.35 -1.40
CA SER A 291 11.15 5.63 -1.17
C SER A 291 11.44 6.19 0.21
N ALA A 292 11.18 7.49 0.36
CA ALA A 292 11.04 8.12 1.66
C ALA A 292 10.10 7.37 2.61
N ALA A 293 9.04 6.73 2.09
CA ALA A 293 8.09 5.95 2.89
C ALA A 293 8.64 4.63 3.40
N SER A 294 9.77 4.15 2.86
CA SER A 294 10.45 2.94 3.35
C SER A 294 11.47 3.21 4.45
N VAL A 295 11.67 4.48 4.83
CA VAL A 295 12.62 4.86 5.88
C VAL A 295 12.06 4.51 7.24
N SER A 296 12.82 3.74 8.02
CA SER A 296 12.39 3.37 9.37
C SER A 296 12.66 4.52 10.36
N PRO A 297 11.90 4.61 11.48
CA PRO A 297 12.21 5.57 12.52
C PRO A 297 13.61 5.42 13.13
N ALA A 298 14.17 4.20 13.14
CA ALA A 298 15.51 3.94 13.64
C ALA A 298 16.57 4.52 12.69
N GLU A 299 16.42 4.26 11.39
CA GLU A 299 17.29 4.79 10.33
C GLU A 299 17.28 6.32 10.31
N LEU A 300 16.11 6.96 10.46
CA LEU A 300 16.03 8.42 10.56
C LEU A 300 16.72 8.96 11.83
N ARG A 301 16.55 8.30 12.98
CA ARG A 301 17.24 8.72 14.22
C ARG A 301 18.74 8.62 14.07
N GLU A 302 19.22 7.55 13.44
CA GLU A 302 20.63 7.34 13.18
C GLU A 302 21.20 8.42 12.25
N ALA A 303 20.52 8.70 11.14
CA ALA A 303 20.92 9.77 10.22
C ALA A 303 20.94 11.16 10.89
N ARG A 304 20.03 11.43 11.83
CA ARG A 304 20.07 12.67 12.64
C ARG A 304 21.24 12.69 13.61
N ARG A 305 21.53 11.57 14.27
CA ARG A 305 22.61 11.44 15.25
C ARG A 305 23.98 11.67 14.62
N THR A 306 24.17 11.17 13.39
CA THR A 306 25.44 11.31 12.66
C THR A 306 25.55 12.60 11.86
N GLY A 307 24.54 13.50 11.92
CA GLY A 307 24.46 14.69 11.06
C GLY A 307 24.30 14.37 9.57
N GLY A 308 24.08 13.10 9.22
CA GLY A 308 24.13 12.56 7.87
C GLY A 308 22.80 12.52 7.14
N LEU A 309 21.86 13.45 7.37
CA LEU A 309 20.59 13.46 6.63
C LEU A 309 20.79 13.57 5.11
N ASP A 310 21.72 14.43 4.68
CA ASP A 310 22.08 14.56 3.26
C ASP A 310 22.77 13.30 2.74
N SER A 311 23.55 12.64 3.60
CA SER A 311 24.19 11.36 3.29
C SER A 311 23.20 10.19 3.27
N MET A 312 21.95 10.37 3.69
CA MET A 312 20.95 9.29 3.67
C MET A 312 20.50 9.00 2.24
N PHE A 313 20.29 10.06 1.46
CA PHE A 313 19.84 9.98 0.08
C PHE A 313 21.00 9.89 -0.88
N VAL A 314 20.80 9.14 -1.95
CA VAL A 314 21.64 9.29 -3.13
C VAL A 314 21.16 10.50 -3.92
N THR A 315 22.09 11.42 -4.14
CA THR A 315 21.90 12.71 -4.80
C THR A 315 22.81 12.87 -6.01
N SER A 316 23.54 11.85 -6.46
CA SER A 316 24.34 11.98 -7.68
C SER A 316 24.61 10.64 -8.34
N PRO A 317 24.91 10.61 -9.65
CA PRO A 317 25.32 9.39 -10.32
C PRO A 317 26.55 8.74 -9.69
N ARG A 318 27.56 9.52 -9.27
CA ARG A 318 28.77 8.98 -8.64
C ARG A 318 28.44 8.21 -7.36
N VAL A 319 27.73 8.85 -6.43
CA VAL A 319 27.33 8.23 -5.16
C VAL A 319 26.41 7.03 -5.40
N PHE A 320 25.52 7.09 -6.40
CA PHE A 320 24.68 5.95 -6.78
C PHE A 320 25.53 4.76 -7.20
N ARG A 321 26.54 5.01 -8.05
CA ARG A 321 27.41 3.96 -8.56
C ARG A 321 28.26 3.35 -7.46
N GLU A 322 28.81 4.16 -6.57
CA GLU A 322 29.57 3.73 -5.38
C GLU A 322 28.70 2.85 -4.47
N ARG A 323 27.46 3.26 -4.18
CA ARG A 323 26.55 2.46 -3.34
C ARG A 323 26.13 1.14 -3.95
N LEU A 324 26.00 1.08 -5.28
CA LEU A 324 25.74 -0.18 -5.96
C LEU A 324 26.97 -1.09 -5.97
N ALA A 325 28.18 -0.53 -6.05
CA ALA A 325 29.43 -1.28 -6.10
C ALA A 325 29.89 -1.78 -4.72
N GLY A 326 29.71 -0.98 -3.66
CA GLY A 326 30.21 -1.27 -2.31
C GLY A 326 29.43 -2.31 -1.51
N ARG A 327 28.42 -2.98 -2.09
CA ARG A 327 27.65 -4.01 -1.36
C ARG A 327 28.37 -5.36 -1.39
N PRO A 328 28.18 -6.19 -0.34
CA PRO A 328 28.86 -7.48 -0.27
C PRO A 328 28.54 -8.32 -1.51
N ALA A 329 29.57 -8.81 -2.19
CA ALA A 329 29.42 -9.80 -3.26
C ALA A 329 29.26 -11.22 -2.68
N THR A 330 29.53 -11.41 -1.39
CA THR A 330 29.47 -12.74 -0.80
C THR A 330 28.02 -13.19 -0.62
N PRO A 331 27.62 -14.34 -1.18
CA PRO A 331 26.32 -14.93 -0.90
C PRO A 331 26.20 -15.30 0.58
N LEU A 332 24.98 -15.23 1.07
CA LEU A 332 24.60 -15.69 2.40
C LEU A 332 24.39 -17.21 2.36
N ALA A 333 24.87 -17.89 3.39
CA ALA A 333 24.73 -19.34 3.56
C ALA A 333 23.24 -19.77 3.63
N PRO A 334 22.93 -21.06 3.48
CA PRO A 334 21.58 -21.56 3.77
C PRO A 334 21.10 -21.19 5.17
N GLY A 335 19.91 -20.58 5.31
CA GLY A 335 19.44 -20.17 6.63
C GLY A 335 18.19 -19.29 6.67
N ALA A 336 17.86 -18.83 7.87
CA ALA A 336 16.83 -17.83 8.11
C ALA A 336 17.48 -16.48 8.38
N TYR A 337 17.05 -15.44 7.66
CA TYR A 337 17.62 -14.10 7.74
C TYR A 337 16.56 -13.07 8.11
N ARG A 338 17.03 -11.98 8.70
CA ARG A 338 16.24 -10.78 8.95
C ARG A 338 16.80 -9.64 8.10
N LEU A 339 16.12 -9.32 7.00
CA LEU A 339 16.48 -8.18 6.16
C LEU A 339 15.98 -6.90 6.84
N ALA A 340 16.91 -6.13 7.40
CA ALA A 340 16.67 -4.77 7.86
C ALA A 340 16.90 -3.78 6.71
N GLU A 341 16.35 -2.55 6.82
CA GLU A 341 16.67 -1.41 5.93
C GLU A 341 16.35 -1.59 4.43
N VAL A 342 15.57 -2.61 4.08
CA VAL A 342 15.06 -2.82 2.72
C VAL A 342 13.65 -2.28 2.55
N THR A 343 12.81 -2.50 3.56
CA THR A 343 11.41 -2.06 3.61
C THR A 343 11.13 -1.31 4.92
N ASP A 344 9.93 -0.75 5.02
CA ASP A 344 9.38 -0.10 6.23
C ASP A 344 9.50 -0.95 7.52
N LEU A 345 9.44 -2.27 7.38
CA LEU A 345 9.54 -3.24 8.48
C LEU A 345 10.65 -4.27 8.22
N PRO A 346 11.33 -4.77 9.27
CA PRO A 346 12.25 -5.89 9.12
C PRO A 346 11.55 -7.12 8.55
N LEU A 347 12.14 -7.70 7.52
CA LEU A 347 11.57 -8.83 6.80
C LEU A 347 12.28 -10.13 7.20
N LYS A 348 11.55 -11.08 7.77
CA LYS A 348 12.03 -12.45 7.95
C LYS A 348 11.93 -13.21 6.63
N VAL A 349 13.02 -13.81 6.20
CA VAL A 349 13.15 -14.63 4.98
C VAL A 349 13.82 -15.95 5.32
N ARG A 350 13.55 -17.00 4.52
CA ARG A 350 14.16 -18.32 4.69
C ARG A 350 14.70 -18.78 3.35
N ASP A 351 16.00 -18.97 3.32
CA ASP A 351 16.80 -19.21 2.13
C ASP A 351 17.52 -20.57 2.30
N PRO A 352 16.83 -21.72 2.20
CA PRO A 352 17.41 -23.05 2.43
C PRO A 352 18.50 -23.45 1.42
N TYR A 353 18.70 -22.69 0.36
CA TYR A 353 19.82 -22.91 -0.58
C TYR A 353 20.87 -21.81 -0.48
N GLY A 354 20.75 -20.88 0.47
CA GLY A 354 21.52 -19.64 0.47
C GLY A 354 20.90 -18.59 -0.45
N SER A 355 21.47 -17.39 -0.44
CA SER A 355 20.93 -16.26 -1.21
C SER A 355 21.94 -15.13 -1.37
N TYR A 356 21.79 -14.32 -2.41
CA TYR A 356 22.55 -13.10 -2.59
C TYR A 356 21.96 -11.94 -1.76
N PRO A 357 22.81 -10.98 -1.34
CA PRO A 357 22.37 -9.82 -0.59
C PRO A 357 21.52 -8.87 -1.45
N VAL A 358 20.69 -8.08 -0.76
CA VAL A 358 19.81 -7.09 -1.40
C VAL A 358 20.47 -5.72 -1.36
N SER A 359 20.44 -5.03 -2.49
CA SER A 359 20.87 -3.66 -2.67
C SER A 359 19.70 -2.67 -2.75
N ALA A 360 19.28 -2.13 -1.60
CA ALA A 360 18.18 -1.19 -1.49
C ALA A 360 18.69 0.26 -1.33
N VAL A 361 18.56 1.09 -2.37
CA VAL A 361 19.14 2.44 -2.43
C VAL A 361 18.05 3.50 -2.23
N LEU A 362 18.17 4.31 -1.18
CA LEU A 362 17.27 5.45 -0.95
C LEU A 362 17.67 6.62 -1.85
N CYS A 363 16.77 7.03 -2.74
CA CYS A 363 17.01 8.11 -3.69
C CYS A 363 16.29 9.40 -3.28
N HIS A 364 16.90 10.54 -3.59
CA HIS A 364 16.22 11.82 -3.50
C HIS A 364 15.07 11.94 -4.52
N GLY A 365 14.03 12.71 -4.21
CA GLY A 365 12.81 12.85 -5.02
C GLY A 365 13.05 13.54 -6.38
N SER A 366 14.14 14.28 -6.53
CA SER A 366 14.59 14.81 -7.82
C SER A 366 15.55 13.88 -8.57
N PHE A 367 16.17 12.91 -7.91
CA PHE A 367 17.19 12.04 -8.52
C PHE A 367 16.68 10.67 -8.97
N TRP A 368 15.53 10.22 -8.46
CA TRP A 368 15.06 8.84 -8.70
C TRP A 368 14.89 8.48 -10.19
N ARG A 369 14.49 9.42 -11.05
CA ARG A 369 14.36 9.16 -12.50
C ARG A 369 15.70 8.78 -13.13
N MET A 370 16.73 9.54 -12.82
CA MET A 370 18.11 9.23 -13.21
C MET A 370 18.60 7.94 -12.56
N ALA A 371 18.27 7.70 -11.30
CA ALA A 371 18.62 6.47 -10.61
C ALA A 371 18.00 5.22 -11.26
N VAL A 372 16.77 5.31 -11.79
CA VAL A 372 16.14 4.24 -12.58
C VAL A 372 16.98 3.96 -13.82
N ASP A 373 17.35 4.98 -14.59
CA ASP A 373 18.15 4.80 -15.81
C ASP A 373 19.54 4.21 -15.51
N LEU A 374 20.21 4.68 -14.45
CA LEU A 374 21.49 4.15 -14.00
C LEU A 374 21.39 2.72 -13.49
N LEU A 375 20.27 2.35 -12.87
CA LEU A 375 20.00 0.99 -12.43
C LEU A 375 19.78 0.07 -13.62
N LEU A 376 18.92 0.47 -14.56
CA LEU A 376 18.58 -0.28 -15.77
C LEU A 376 19.82 -0.57 -16.63
N ALA A 377 20.78 0.36 -16.69
CA ALA A 377 22.04 0.17 -17.41
C ALA A 377 22.98 -0.89 -16.80
N ARG A 378 22.67 -1.44 -15.62
CA ARG A 378 23.58 -2.31 -14.86
C ARG A 378 23.04 -3.69 -14.51
N VAL A 379 21.77 -3.93 -14.82
CA VAL A 379 21.08 -5.17 -14.45
C VAL A 379 21.00 -6.11 -15.64
N ASP A 380 21.16 -7.40 -15.37
CA ASP A 380 21.02 -8.46 -16.36
C ASP A 380 19.54 -8.80 -16.61
N LEU A 381 18.71 -8.59 -15.58
CA LEU A 381 17.28 -8.89 -15.57
C LEU A 381 16.52 -7.75 -14.88
N THR A 382 15.49 -7.22 -15.53
CA THR A 382 14.57 -6.28 -14.91
C THR A 382 13.26 -6.97 -14.53
N VAL A 383 12.83 -6.79 -13.29
CA VAL A 383 11.50 -7.19 -12.83
C VAL A 383 10.69 -5.95 -12.55
N LEU A 384 9.69 -5.67 -13.37
CA LEU A 384 8.76 -4.57 -13.19
C LEU A 384 7.42 -5.10 -12.68
N ASP A 385 7.03 -4.65 -11.49
CA ASP A 385 5.87 -5.20 -10.81
C ASP A 385 4.68 -4.25 -10.85
N LEU A 386 3.75 -4.58 -11.76
CA LEU A 386 2.52 -3.87 -12.09
C LEU A 386 1.34 -4.34 -11.24
N SER A 387 1.53 -5.08 -10.13
CA SER A 387 0.39 -5.47 -9.30
C SER A 387 -0.34 -4.23 -8.75
N GLY A 388 -1.66 -4.18 -8.84
CA GLY A 388 -2.45 -3.03 -8.39
C GLY A 388 -2.11 -1.72 -9.10
N TYR A 389 -1.54 -1.79 -10.32
CA TYR A 389 -1.20 -0.64 -11.16
C TYR A 389 -2.46 0.12 -11.59
N ARG A 390 -2.40 1.45 -11.47
CA ARG A 390 -3.53 2.36 -11.65
C ARG A 390 -3.04 3.69 -12.25
N PRO A 391 -3.92 4.53 -12.81
CA PRO A 391 -3.54 5.83 -13.39
C PRO A 391 -2.78 6.76 -12.44
N ALA A 392 -2.97 6.61 -11.12
CA ALA A 392 -2.29 7.44 -10.12
C ALA A 392 -0.82 7.04 -9.89
N ASN A 393 -0.36 5.89 -10.42
CA ASN A 393 1.01 5.39 -10.25
C ASN A 393 1.96 5.98 -11.31
N SER A 394 2.08 7.31 -11.36
CA SER A 394 2.91 7.99 -12.37
C SER A 394 4.40 7.63 -12.30
N GLY A 395 4.92 7.25 -11.12
CA GLY A 395 6.26 6.69 -10.98
C GLY A 395 6.43 5.37 -11.75
N THR A 396 5.46 4.48 -11.65
CA THR A 396 5.46 3.19 -12.38
C THR A 396 5.21 3.38 -13.87
N GLN A 397 4.45 4.39 -14.30
CA GLN A 397 4.34 4.77 -15.72
C GLN A 397 5.71 5.15 -16.28
N PHE A 398 6.47 5.96 -15.55
CA PHE A 398 7.84 6.32 -15.93
C PHE A 398 8.76 5.09 -15.98
N GLU A 399 8.72 4.22 -14.96
CA GLU A 399 9.49 2.97 -14.96
C GLU A 399 9.15 2.09 -16.17
N LEU A 400 7.87 1.91 -16.48
CA LEU A 400 7.40 1.11 -17.61
C LEU A 400 7.90 1.68 -18.93
N GLN A 401 7.80 3.00 -19.14
CA GLN A 401 8.36 3.64 -20.32
C GLN A 401 9.87 3.39 -20.44
N ARG A 402 10.64 3.60 -19.35
CA ARG A 402 12.10 3.41 -19.39
C ARG A 402 12.52 1.96 -19.62
N VAL A 403 11.76 1.00 -19.12
CA VAL A 403 11.97 -0.42 -19.40
C VAL A 403 11.76 -0.72 -20.88
N VAL A 404 10.68 -0.21 -21.49
CA VAL A 404 10.41 -0.35 -22.93
C VAL A 404 11.51 0.30 -23.77
N ASP A 405 12.00 1.47 -23.34
CA ASP A 405 13.00 2.23 -24.10
C ASP A 405 14.42 1.68 -24.00
N ARG A 406 14.78 0.98 -22.92
CA ARG A 406 16.19 0.69 -22.63
C ARG A 406 16.52 -0.79 -22.47
N ILE A 407 15.54 -1.64 -22.17
CA ILE A 407 15.78 -3.05 -21.86
C ILE A 407 15.14 -3.93 -22.92
N PRO A 408 15.86 -4.91 -23.51
CA PRO A 408 15.25 -5.92 -24.36
C PRO A 408 14.14 -6.66 -23.59
N MET A 409 12.94 -6.79 -24.15
CA MET A 409 11.83 -7.45 -23.44
C MET A 409 12.10 -8.92 -23.06
N ALA A 410 13.04 -9.59 -23.74
CA ALA A 410 13.52 -10.91 -23.35
C ALA A 410 14.24 -10.93 -21.98
N LYS A 411 14.76 -9.78 -21.53
CA LYS A 411 15.42 -9.58 -20.22
C LYS A 411 14.51 -8.87 -19.20
N THR A 412 13.20 -8.89 -19.44
CA THR A 412 12.23 -8.23 -18.58
C THR A 412 11.14 -9.19 -18.13
N VAL A 413 10.85 -9.16 -16.83
CA VAL A 413 9.71 -9.84 -16.21
C VAL A 413 8.70 -8.78 -15.80
N LEU A 414 7.52 -8.83 -16.40
CA LEU A 414 6.37 -8.06 -15.93
C LEU A 414 5.57 -8.92 -14.95
N LEU A 415 5.33 -8.42 -13.75
CA LEU A 415 4.48 -9.08 -12.76
C LEU A 415 3.16 -8.33 -12.64
N CYS A 416 2.05 -9.04 -12.44
CA CYS A 416 0.82 -8.47 -11.92
C CYS A 416 0.23 -9.40 -10.84
N ASP A 417 -0.82 -8.94 -10.15
CA ASP A 417 -1.57 -9.81 -9.24
C ASP A 417 -2.96 -10.15 -9.78
N THR A 418 -3.59 -11.16 -9.19
CA THR A 418 -4.95 -11.61 -9.53
C THR A 418 -6.02 -10.52 -9.39
N LYS A 419 -5.73 -9.43 -8.66
CA LYS A 419 -6.64 -8.31 -8.42
C LYS A 419 -6.32 -7.09 -9.29
N SER A 420 -5.32 -7.21 -10.15
CA SER A 420 -4.91 -6.14 -11.05
C SER A 420 -5.91 -6.05 -12.18
N ASP A 421 -6.22 -4.82 -12.61
CA ASP A 421 -7.01 -4.59 -13.80
C ASP A 421 -6.16 -4.93 -15.03
N GLN A 422 -6.25 -6.18 -15.49
CA GLN A 422 -5.44 -6.69 -16.59
C GLN A 422 -5.70 -5.93 -17.90
N PRO A 423 -6.96 -5.63 -18.29
CA PRO A 423 -7.21 -4.75 -19.44
C PRO A 423 -6.52 -3.39 -19.34
N PHE A 424 -6.52 -2.76 -18.15
CA PHE A 424 -5.78 -1.52 -17.93
C PHE A 424 -4.27 -1.72 -18.09
N VAL A 425 -3.71 -2.75 -17.46
CA VAL A 425 -2.29 -3.08 -17.54
C VAL A 425 -1.86 -3.30 -19.00
N GLU A 426 -2.64 -4.06 -19.76
CA GLU A 426 -2.40 -4.28 -21.19
C GLU A 426 -2.42 -2.98 -21.98
N ALA A 427 -3.47 -2.16 -21.80
CA ALA A 427 -3.60 -0.88 -22.48
C ALA A 427 -2.40 0.05 -22.20
N GLN A 428 -1.91 0.06 -20.95
CA GLN A 428 -0.72 0.84 -20.58
C GLN A 428 0.56 0.28 -21.20
N ILE A 429 0.76 -1.04 -21.22
CA ILE A 429 1.91 -1.66 -21.90
C ILE A 429 1.90 -1.29 -23.38
N ARG A 430 0.75 -1.42 -24.06
CA ARG A 430 0.59 -1.05 -25.47
C ARG A 430 0.83 0.44 -25.70
N HIS A 431 0.35 1.29 -24.80
CA HIS A 431 0.60 2.73 -24.87
C HIS A 431 2.10 3.04 -24.81
N HIS A 432 2.83 2.53 -23.82
CA HIS A 432 4.26 2.76 -23.70
C HIS A 432 5.06 2.16 -24.86
N TRP A 433 4.63 1.00 -25.37
CA TRP A 433 5.19 0.39 -26.58
C TRP A 433 5.03 1.26 -27.83
N ALA A 434 3.86 1.87 -28.01
CA ALA A 434 3.60 2.82 -29.09
C ALA A 434 4.33 4.17 -28.93
N GLN A 435 4.95 4.41 -27.76
CA GLN A 435 5.73 5.60 -27.45
C GLN A 435 7.23 5.30 -27.32
N MET A 436 7.65 4.12 -27.78
CA MET A 436 9.02 3.65 -27.68
C MET A 436 10.02 4.64 -28.31
N ALA A 437 11.11 4.91 -27.60
CA ALA A 437 12.19 5.77 -28.06
C ALA A 437 12.90 5.20 -29.29
N ALA A 438 13.47 6.06 -30.15
CA ALA A 438 14.13 5.66 -31.38
C ALA A 438 15.28 4.66 -31.19
N GLY A 439 16.05 4.81 -30.10
CA GLY A 439 17.15 3.91 -29.75
C GLY A 439 16.74 2.67 -28.97
N SER A 440 15.44 2.34 -28.88
CA SER A 440 15.02 1.21 -28.07
C SER A 440 15.48 -0.13 -28.65
N PRO A 441 15.98 -1.06 -27.82
CA PRO A 441 16.33 -2.41 -28.27
C PRO A 441 15.12 -3.24 -28.72
N ASN A 442 13.90 -2.72 -28.53
CA ASN A 442 12.66 -3.36 -28.90
C ASN A 442 12.09 -2.85 -30.24
N ALA A 443 12.68 -1.79 -30.82
CA ALA A 443 12.27 -1.23 -32.10
C ALA A 443 12.63 -2.15 -33.28
N GLY A 444 12.07 -1.86 -34.46
CA GLY A 444 12.35 -2.59 -35.70
C GLY A 444 11.19 -3.45 -36.17
N ALA A 445 11.45 -4.27 -37.20
CA ALA A 445 10.41 -5.06 -37.86
C ALA A 445 9.99 -6.31 -37.07
N GLY A 446 8.79 -6.81 -37.37
CA GLY A 446 8.28 -8.10 -36.91
C GLY A 446 7.29 -8.01 -35.75
N ARG A 447 6.92 -9.18 -35.22
CA ARG A 447 6.00 -9.29 -34.08
C ARG A 447 6.79 -9.52 -32.80
N ARG A 448 6.40 -8.84 -31.72
CA ARG A 448 6.92 -9.05 -30.38
C ARG A 448 5.84 -9.61 -29.47
N ARG A 449 6.25 -10.46 -28.53
CA ARG A 449 5.38 -11.00 -27.49
C ARG A 449 5.95 -10.61 -26.14
N ILE A 450 5.13 -9.97 -25.31
CA ILE A 450 5.45 -9.66 -23.91
C ILE A 450 4.58 -10.56 -23.03
N LYS A 451 5.22 -11.25 -22.07
CA LYS A 451 4.52 -12.04 -21.07
C LYS A 451 4.39 -11.27 -19.77
N VAL A 452 3.17 -11.21 -19.23
CA VAL A 452 2.86 -10.66 -17.91
C VAL A 452 2.49 -11.80 -16.99
N TRP A 453 3.28 -11.99 -15.94
CA TRP A 453 3.09 -13.07 -14.98
C TRP A 453 2.07 -12.67 -13.91
N VAL A 454 0.93 -13.35 -13.92
CA VAL A 454 -0.10 -13.22 -12.89
C VAL A 454 0.32 -14.04 -11.68
N THR A 455 0.71 -13.34 -10.62
CA THR A 455 1.12 -13.96 -9.34
C THR A 455 0.01 -13.82 -8.30
N ASP A 456 -0.21 -14.84 -7.49
CA ASP A 456 -1.24 -14.79 -6.46
C ASP A 456 -0.95 -13.69 -5.42
N ASN A 457 -2.02 -13.06 -4.94
CA ASN A 457 -1.90 -12.00 -3.95
C ASN A 457 -1.68 -12.61 -2.56
N ALA A 458 -0.67 -12.16 -1.79
CA ALA A 458 -0.50 -12.56 -0.37
C ALA A 458 -1.79 -12.43 0.43
N SER A 459 -2.59 -11.41 0.08
CA SER A 459 -3.80 -11.07 0.80
C SER A 459 -4.92 -12.10 0.62
N ASP A 460 -4.86 -12.97 -0.39
CA ASP A 460 -5.89 -13.99 -0.60
C ASP A 460 -5.78 -15.13 0.42
N TYR A 461 -4.62 -15.29 1.06
CA TYR A 461 -4.43 -16.21 2.20
C TYR A 461 -4.90 -15.63 3.55
N ARG A 462 -5.72 -14.58 3.57
CA ARG A 462 -6.23 -13.94 4.82
C ARG A 462 -7.21 -14.80 5.63
N GLY A 463 -7.57 -15.99 5.18
CA GLY A 463 -8.48 -16.92 5.88
C GLY A 463 -7.86 -17.62 7.10
N GLY A 464 -7.18 -16.90 7.99
CA GLY A 464 -6.76 -17.42 9.31
C GLY A 464 -5.69 -18.51 9.33
N MET A 465 -5.30 -19.07 8.18
CA MET A 465 -4.13 -19.95 8.12
C MET A 465 -2.90 -19.15 8.52
N LYS A 466 -2.20 -19.63 9.56
CA LYS A 466 -0.83 -19.23 9.88
C LYS A 466 -0.07 -19.15 8.56
N TRP A 467 0.79 -18.14 8.37
CA TRP A 467 1.73 -18.11 7.25
C TRP A 467 2.61 -19.36 7.34
N THR A 468 2.15 -20.46 6.75
CA THR A 468 2.78 -21.78 6.83
C THR A 468 3.94 -21.81 5.85
N GLN A 469 4.89 -22.69 6.13
CA GLN A 469 6.04 -22.95 5.25
C GLN A 469 5.60 -23.23 3.79
N GLY A 470 4.39 -23.80 3.59
CA GLY A 470 3.81 -24.08 2.28
C GLY A 470 3.60 -22.84 1.39
N VAL A 471 3.11 -21.71 1.93
CA VAL A 471 2.89 -20.48 1.14
C VAL A 471 4.22 -19.91 0.65
N GLN A 472 5.25 -19.93 1.49
CA GLN A 472 6.58 -19.47 1.10
C GLN A 472 7.23 -20.40 0.06
N GLN A 473 7.08 -21.71 0.22
CA GLN A 473 7.58 -22.70 -0.73
C GLN A 473 6.92 -22.56 -2.12
N HIS A 474 5.59 -22.40 -2.15
CA HIS A 474 4.85 -22.17 -3.40
C HIS A 474 5.33 -20.90 -4.12
N ARG A 475 5.56 -19.81 -3.39
CA ARG A 475 6.08 -18.56 -3.98
C ARG A 475 7.49 -18.69 -4.53
N ARG A 476 8.35 -19.40 -3.83
CA ARG A 476 9.73 -19.66 -4.28
C ARG A 476 9.72 -20.50 -5.55
N SER A 477 8.88 -21.52 -5.58
CA SER A 477 8.61 -22.31 -6.78
C SER A 477 8.20 -21.46 -7.97
N VAL A 478 7.17 -20.62 -7.80
CA VAL A 478 6.69 -19.70 -8.83
C VAL A 478 7.81 -18.78 -9.31
N SER A 479 8.58 -18.20 -8.40
CA SER A 479 9.68 -17.30 -8.75
C SER A 479 10.77 -18.03 -9.56
N ARG A 480 11.14 -19.25 -9.16
CA ARG A 480 12.11 -20.06 -9.90
C ARG A 480 11.64 -20.40 -11.29
N PHE A 481 10.37 -20.77 -11.46
CA PHE A 481 9.78 -21.04 -12.77
C PHE A 481 9.88 -19.81 -13.68
N VAL A 482 9.48 -18.64 -13.18
CA VAL A 482 9.56 -17.39 -13.96
C VAL A 482 11.00 -17.09 -14.36
N ILE A 483 11.96 -17.23 -13.43
CA ILE A 483 13.38 -17.00 -13.70
C ILE A 483 13.91 -18.00 -14.74
N ALA A 484 13.58 -19.28 -14.59
CA ALA A 484 14.01 -20.34 -15.50
C ALA A 484 13.48 -20.12 -16.91
N GLN A 485 12.23 -19.68 -17.07
CA GLN A 485 11.70 -19.37 -18.39
C GLN A 485 12.41 -18.18 -19.04
N VAL A 486 12.71 -17.13 -18.26
CA VAL A 486 13.46 -15.97 -18.79
C VAL A 486 14.88 -16.36 -19.19
N LEU A 487 15.49 -17.29 -18.48
CA LEU A 487 16.81 -17.83 -18.82
C LEU A 487 16.77 -18.92 -19.92
N GLY A 488 15.60 -19.19 -20.52
CA GLY A 488 15.45 -20.21 -21.56
C GLY A 488 15.71 -21.64 -21.08
N LEU A 489 15.59 -21.91 -19.78
CA LEU A 489 15.84 -23.23 -19.18
C LEU A 489 14.62 -24.15 -19.23
N THR A 490 13.44 -23.59 -19.47
CA THR A 490 12.25 -24.38 -19.75
C THR A 490 12.22 -24.65 -21.25
N GLY A 491 12.61 -25.85 -21.66
CA GLY A 491 12.38 -26.30 -23.04
C GLY A 491 10.89 -26.16 -23.38
N GLY A 492 10.61 -25.55 -24.52
CA GLY A 492 9.26 -25.41 -25.07
C GLY A 492 8.80 -26.67 -25.76
#